data_AF-A0A946JWL5-F1
#
_entry.id   AF-A0A946JWL5-F1
#
_cell.length_a   1.000
_cell.length_b   1.000
_cell.length_c   1.000
_cell.angle_alpha   90.00
_cell.angle_beta   90.00
_cell.angle_gamma   90.00
#
_symmetry.space_group_name_H-M   'P 1'
#
loop_
_entity.id
_entity.type
_entity.pdbx_description
1 polymer ?
#
loop_
_entity_poly.entity_id
_entity_poly.type
_entity_poly.pdbx_seq_one_letter_code
_entity_poly.pdbx_strand_id
1 'polypeptide(L)'
;MTVTLLLSACSNDSEQVLSLPDDAHSNERIVAQTAATDARLIEQGRGGGWASQIFETETELLQVENDTASIETNDPVDVLKERKAFFGDLHVHTTYSFDGYAFGTLATPYDAYRFAQGESIANPSGFNMQLSRPLDFYAVTDHAMFLGLVRAAADTSTEFSKNPFSESYHGLNAPENMDAGIFGVLKRLGTFSSFLPSAVESIQSGELDRDEVLGVVRTAWRDSIDAADQFYDPGNFTTFAAYEYTSSTADMGNLHRNVVFESTENLPREPFSRFHSINPEDLWQWMDDLRAKGVESLAIPHNSNGSNGQMFKLVDWAKDPLDDDYTRQRLRNEPIVEITQIKGTSETHPVLSSRDEWASFEIMPYRVATDA
;
A
#
# COMPACT_ATOMS: atom_id res chain seq x y z
N MET A 1 -23.04 41.42 -15.50
CA MET A 1 -23.39 40.66 -16.72
C MET A 1 -23.41 39.21 -16.29
N THR A 2 -24.60 38.69 -16.08
CA THR A 2 -24.88 37.47 -15.32
C THR A 2 -24.85 36.29 -16.27
N VAL A 3 -23.95 35.33 -16.07
CA VAL A 3 -23.94 34.07 -16.83
C VAL A 3 -24.57 33.00 -15.95
N THR A 4 -25.85 32.77 -16.21
CA THR A 4 -26.65 31.67 -15.66
C THR A 4 -26.22 30.39 -16.36
N LEU A 5 -25.60 29.44 -15.64
CA LEU A 5 -25.39 28.08 -16.15
C LEU A 5 -26.73 27.33 -16.12
N LEU A 6 -27.24 26.98 -17.30
CA LEU A 6 -28.37 26.07 -17.46
C LEU A 6 -27.94 24.65 -17.11
N LEU A 7 -28.37 24.17 -15.95
CA LEU A 7 -28.52 22.73 -15.69
C LEU A 7 -29.77 22.26 -16.43
N SER A 8 -29.56 21.60 -17.56
CA SER A 8 -30.59 20.84 -18.26
C SER A 8 -30.93 19.58 -17.44
N ALA A 9 -31.93 19.70 -16.58
CA ALA A 9 -32.64 18.56 -16.02
C ALA A 9 -33.49 17.93 -17.14
N CYS A 10 -33.00 16.84 -17.73
CA CYS A 10 -33.86 15.92 -18.47
C CYS A 10 -34.29 14.83 -17.49
N SER A 11 -35.53 14.95 -17.01
CA SER A 11 -36.27 13.91 -16.33
C SER A 11 -36.43 12.70 -17.24
N ASN A 12 -35.95 11.54 -16.80
CA ASN A 12 -36.62 10.29 -17.09
C ASN A 12 -36.74 9.55 -15.76
N ASP A 13 -37.98 9.26 -15.39
CA ASP A 13 -38.33 8.41 -14.28
C ASP A 13 -37.71 7.02 -14.47
N SER A 14 -36.69 6.72 -13.69
CA SER A 14 -36.46 5.38 -13.17
C SER A 14 -36.03 5.56 -11.74
N GLU A 15 -36.90 5.11 -10.83
CA GLU A 15 -36.69 5.02 -9.39
C GLU A 15 -35.20 4.81 -9.07
N GLN A 16 -34.59 5.73 -8.32
CA GLN A 16 -33.38 5.41 -7.57
C GLN A 16 -33.80 4.39 -6.52
N VAL A 17 -33.95 3.13 -6.94
CA VAL A 17 -33.80 2.00 -6.06
C VAL A 17 -32.41 2.20 -5.47
N LEU A 18 -32.35 2.41 -4.16
CA LEU A 18 -31.11 2.31 -3.40
C LEU A 18 -30.58 0.90 -3.64
N SER A 19 -29.74 0.75 -4.67
CA SER A 19 -29.04 -0.50 -4.93
C SER A 19 -28.02 -0.66 -3.83
N LEU A 20 -28.04 -1.80 -3.16
CA LEU A 20 -27.00 -2.13 -2.20
C LEU A 20 -25.67 -2.29 -2.95
N PRO A 21 -24.52 -2.06 -2.29
CA PRO A 21 -23.22 -2.18 -2.94
C PRO A 21 -23.00 -3.52 -3.68
N ASP A 22 -23.53 -4.63 -3.14
CA ASP A 22 -23.48 -5.95 -3.75
C ASP A 22 -24.35 -6.09 -5.01
N ASP A 23 -25.40 -5.28 -5.16
CA ASP A 23 -26.22 -5.25 -6.39
C ASP A 23 -25.40 -4.77 -7.59
N ALA A 24 -24.39 -3.91 -7.37
CA ALA A 24 -23.53 -3.39 -8.43
C ALA A 24 -22.79 -4.52 -9.18
N HIS A 25 -22.39 -5.57 -8.46
CA HIS A 25 -21.65 -6.71 -9.03
C HIS A 25 -22.49 -7.63 -9.91
N SER A 26 -23.83 -7.56 -9.79
CA SER A 26 -24.76 -8.33 -10.62
C SER A 26 -25.46 -7.48 -11.69
N ASN A 27 -25.22 -6.17 -11.68
CA ASN A 27 -25.85 -5.24 -12.62
C ASN A 27 -25.15 -5.29 -13.99
N GLU A 28 -25.81 -5.90 -14.98
CA GLU A 28 -25.26 -6.07 -16.34
C GLU A 28 -24.78 -4.76 -16.99
N ARG A 29 -25.44 -3.64 -16.70
CA ARG A 29 -25.04 -2.33 -17.26
C ARG A 29 -23.74 -1.84 -16.64
N ILE A 30 -23.59 -1.94 -15.31
CA ILE A 30 -22.37 -1.55 -14.61
C ILE A 30 -21.23 -2.44 -15.08
N VAL A 31 -21.44 -3.76 -15.12
CA VAL A 31 -20.43 -4.73 -15.61
C VAL A 31 -19.97 -4.40 -17.03
N ALA A 32 -20.90 -4.10 -17.95
CA ALA A 32 -20.55 -3.72 -19.32
C ALA A 32 -19.78 -2.39 -19.40
N GLN A 33 -20.12 -1.41 -18.56
CA GLN A 33 -19.39 -0.14 -18.47
C GLN A 33 -17.97 -0.34 -17.93
N THR A 34 -17.81 -1.15 -16.89
CA THR A 34 -16.51 -1.53 -16.32
C THR A 34 -15.65 -2.19 -17.39
N ALA A 35 -16.16 -3.19 -18.12
CA ALA A 35 -15.41 -3.86 -19.18
C ALA A 35 -14.95 -2.90 -20.31
N ALA A 36 -15.78 -1.91 -20.67
CA ALA A 36 -15.40 -0.90 -21.65
C ALA A 36 -14.32 0.06 -21.13
N THR A 37 -14.32 0.35 -19.83
CA THR A 37 -13.26 1.13 -19.19
C THR A 37 -11.96 0.33 -19.09
N ASP A 38 -12.02 -0.97 -18.78
CA ASP A 38 -10.84 -1.84 -18.75
C ASP A 38 -10.12 -1.88 -20.09
N ALA A 39 -10.88 -2.03 -21.18
CA ALA A 39 -10.32 -2.02 -22.53
C ALA A 39 -9.59 -0.70 -22.83
N ARG A 40 -10.14 0.42 -22.36
CA ARG A 40 -9.54 1.76 -22.53
C ARG A 40 -8.28 1.92 -21.67
N LEU A 41 -8.30 1.46 -20.42
CA LEU A 41 -7.15 1.48 -19.52
C LEU A 41 -6.01 0.63 -20.08
N ILE A 42 -6.30 -0.55 -20.63
CA ILE A 42 -5.30 -1.39 -21.30
C ILE A 42 -4.71 -0.69 -22.54
N GLU A 43 -5.57 -0.01 -23.34
CA GLU A 43 -5.12 0.73 -24.52
C GLU A 43 -4.22 1.92 -24.15
N GLN A 44 -4.61 2.68 -23.12
CA GLN A 44 -3.86 3.83 -22.61
C GLN A 44 -2.59 3.43 -21.83
N GLY A 45 -2.65 2.34 -21.08
CA GLY A 45 -1.59 1.78 -20.25
C GLY A 45 -0.39 1.26 -21.04
N ARG A 46 -0.52 1.08 -22.37
CA ARG A 46 0.63 0.84 -23.27
C ARG A 46 1.63 2.01 -23.32
N GLY A 47 1.32 3.17 -22.73
CA GLY A 47 2.23 4.31 -22.62
C GLY A 47 2.32 4.95 -21.22
N GLY A 48 1.82 4.31 -20.15
CA GLY A 48 1.70 4.93 -18.83
C GLY A 48 2.80 4.53 -17.84
N GLY A 49 3.28 5.49 -17.03
CA GLY A 49 4.37 5.31 -16.07
C GLY A 49 4.15 4.26 -14.96
N TRP A 50 2.93 3.75 -14.80
CA TRP A 50 2.55 2.80 -13.75
C TRP A 50 3.17 1.40 -13.91
N ALA A 51 3.47 0.97 -15.12
CA ALA A 51 4.15 -0.30 -15.40
C ALA A 51 5.64 -0.13 -15.72
N SER A 52 6.18 1.08 -15.54
CA SER A 52 7.58 1.36 -15.86
C SER A 52 8.51 0.66 -14.88
N GLN A 53 9.43 -0.14 -15.41
CA GLN A 53 10.58 -0.62 -14.67
C GLN A 53 11.67 0.48 -14.72
N ILE A 54 11.86 1.17 -13.60
CA ILE A 54 12.85 2.27 -13.49
C ILE A 54 13.93 1.97 -12.45
N PHE A 55 13.80 0.90 -11.68
CA PHE A 55 14.82 0.41 -10.77
C PHE A 55 15.29 -0.98 -11.19
N GLU A 56 16.56 -1.28 -10.91
CA GLU A 56 17.14 -2.61 -11.11
C GLU A 56 16.84 -3.46 -9.88
N THR A 57 16.52 -4.74 -10.08
CA THR A 57 16.33 -5.66 -8.96
C THR A 57 17.67 -6.01 -8.35
N GLU A 58 17.84 -5.72 -7.06
CA GLU A 58 19.00 -6.14 -6.28
C GLU A 58 18.61 -6.75 -4.95
N THR A 59 19.54 -7.51 -4.37
CA THR A 59 19.42 -8.13 -3.04
C THR A 59 20.59 -7.74 -2.15
N GLU A 60 21.12 -6.52 -2.33
CA GLU A 60 22.12 -5.97 -1.43
C GLU A 60 21.49 -5.78 -0.04
N LEU A 61 22.21 -6.15 1.01
CA LEU A 61 21.73 -6.04 2.38
C LEU A 61 22.25 -4.76 3.01
N LEU A 62 21.51 -4.20 3.97
CA LEU A 62 21.95 -3.04 4.74
C LEU A 62 23.29 -3.34 5.41
N GLN A 63 24.29 -2.49 5.17
CA GLN A 63 25.52 -2.52 5.94
C GLN A 63 25.23 -1.90 7.31
N VAL A 64 25.08 -2.74 8.33
CA VAL A 64 25.01 -2.28 9.71
C VAL A 64 26.43 -1.84 10.09
N GLU A 65 26.67 -0.54 10.27
CA GLU A 65 27.86 -0.10 11.01
C GLU A 65 27.73 -0.72 12.42
N ASN A 66 28.69 -1.55 12.79
CA ASN A 66 28.71 -2.28 14.06
C ASN A 66 28.67 -1.33 15.26
N ASP A 67 27.48 -0.89 15.66
CA ASP A 67 27.20 -0.24 16.92
C ASP A 67 25.75 -0.54 17.31
N THR A 68 25.47 -1.80 17.63
CA THR A 68 24.55 -2.23 18.68
C THR A 68 24.61 -3.74 18.84
N ALA A 69 24.58 -4.19 20.10
CA ALA A 69 24.71 -5.58 20.48
C ALA A 69 23.63 -6.43 19.81
N SER A 70 24.01 -7.58 19.24
CA SER A 70 23.08 -8.65 18.97
C SER A 70 22.25 -8.88 20.22
N ILE A 71 20.93 -8.72 20.12
CA ILE A 71 20.03 -9.23 21.13
C ILE A 71 19.99 -10.74 20.92
N GLU A 72 20.99 -11.44 21.46
CA GLU A 72 20.88 -12.89 21.65
C GLU A 72 19.75 -13.14 22.64
N THR A 73 18.56 -13.41 22.12
CA THR A 73 17.43 -13.93 22.91
C THR A 73 17.69 -15.42 23.19
N ASN A 74 18.65 -15.68 24.09
CA ASN A 74 18.93 -17.02 24.63
C ASN A 74 17.99 -17.40 25.79
N ASP A 75 17.01 -16.56 26.12
CA ASP A 75 16.00 -16.93 27.10
C ASP A 75 14.96 -17.86 26.46
N PRO A 76 14.71 -19.04 27.04
CA PRO A 76 13.72 -19.96 26.52
C PRO A 76 12.35 -19.28 26.57
N VAL A 77 11.79 -18.96 25.40
CA VAL A 77 10.40 -18.53 25.28
C VAL A 77 9.55 -19.64 25.89
N ASP A 78 8.94 -19.36 27.05
CA ASP A 78 8.10 -20.33 27.75
C ASP A 78 6.97 -20.73 26.80
N VAL A 79 7.05 -21.96 26.28
CA VAL A 79 6.10 -22.46 25.30
C VAL A 79 4.73 -22.39 25.95
N LEU A 80 3.89 -21.48 25.44
CA LEU A 80 2.59 -21.19 26.01
C LEU A 80 1.80 -22.49 26.15
N LYS A 81 1.63 -22.94 27.39
CA LYS A 81 0.90 -24.20 27.72
C LYS A 81 -0.57 -24.13 27.31
N GLU A 82 -1.10 -22.92 27.11
CA GLU A 82 -2.45 -22.63 26.65
C GLU A 82 -2.38 -21.74 25.40
N ARG A 83 -3.33 -21.92 24.47
CA ARG A 83 -3.43 -21.06 23.28
C ARG A 83 -3.82 -19.65 23.71
N LYS A 84 -2.96 -18.67 23.42
CA LYS A 84 -3.25 -17.24 23.57
C LYS A 84 -3.71 -16.66 22.23
N ALA A 85 -4.73 -15.82 22.25
CA ALA A 85 -5.11 -15.00 21.11
C ALA A 85 -4.37 -13.67 21.19
N PHE A 86 -3.74 -13.27 20.10
CA PHE A 86 -3.06 -11.99 19.95
C PHE A 86 -3.80 -11.12 18.95
N PHE A 87 -3.84 -9.82 19.19
CA PHE A 87 -4.52 -8.82 18.38
C PHE A 87 -3.52 -7.76 17.92
N GLY A 88 -3.50 -7.49 16.63
CA GLY A 88 -2.58 -6.54 16.04
C GLY A 88 -3.02 -6.08 14.67
N ASP A 89 -2.24 -5.19 14.07
CA ASP A 89 -2.47 -4.64 12.74
C ASP A 89 -1.19 -4.79 11.91
N LEU A 90 -1.35 -5.25 10.67
CA LEU A 90 -0.25 -5.48 9.72
C LEU A 90 -0.41 -4.65 8.45
N HIS A 91 -1.28 -3.64 8.45
CA HIS A 91 -1.58 -2.82 7.28
C HIS A 91 -1.79 -1.35 7.67
N VAL A 92 -0.68 -0.64 7.89
CA VAL A 92 -0.67 0.71 8.48
C VAL A 92 0.24 1.63 7.69
N HIS A 93 -0.28 2.81 7.34
CA HIS A 93 0.44 3.82 6.57
C HIS A 93 0.74 5.04 7.45
N THR A 94 1.89 5.65 7.22
CA THR A 94 2.44 6.79 7.95
C THR A 94 2.72 7.94 6.98
N THR A 95 3.41 8.97 7.47
CA THR A 95 3.92 10.08 6.68
C THR A 95 4.89 9.66 5.57
N TYR A 96 5.44 8.44 5.59
CA TYR A 96 6.30 7.95 4.51
C TYR A 96 5.53 7.33 3.35
N SER A 97 4.28 6.89 3.56
CA SER A 97 3.47 6.40 2.45
C SER A 97 3.09 7.51 1.48
N PHE A 98 3.06 7.15 0.20
CA PHE A 98 2.57 7.98 -0.89
C PHE A 98 1.14 8.51 -0.61
N ASP A 99 0.20 7.62 -0.31
CA ASP A 99 -1.20 7.96 -0.04
C ASP A 99 -1.38 8.64 1.32
N GLY A 100 -0.73 8.12 2.36
CA GLY A 100 -0.78 8.64 3.72
C GLY A 100 -0.43 10.12 3.75
N TYR A 101 0.73 10.49 3.20
CA TYR A 101 1.14 11.89 3.14
C TYR A 101 0.24 12.73 2.23
N ALA A 102 -0.17 12.21 1.07
CA ALA A 102 -1.05 12.92 0.15
C ALA A 102 -2.44 13.19 0.72
N PHE A 103 -2.91 12.41 1.69
CA PHE A 103 -4.16 12.63 2.43
C PHE A 103 -3.97 13.29 3.80
N GLY A 104 -2.77 13.79 4.11
CA GLY A 104 -2.50 14.64 5.27
C GLY A 104 -2.05 13.90 6.53
N THR A 105 -1.66 12.63 6.41
CA THR A 105 -1.03 11.89 7.50
C THR A 105 0.37 12.45 7.75
N LEU A 106 0.55 13.00 8.94
CA LEU A 106 1.85 13.51 9.44
C LEU A 106 2.46 12.62 10.52
N ALA A 107 1.72 11.59 10.97
CA ALA A 107 2.22 10.63 11.93
C ALA A 107 3.42 9.86 11.36
N THR A 108 4.48 9.77 12.14
CA THR A 108 5.70 9.01 11.81
C THR A 108 5.51 7.53 12.15
N PRO A 109 6.40 6.62 11.69
CA PRO A 109 6.44 5.25 12.19
C PRO A 109 6.51 5.17 13.73
N TYR A 110 7.27 6.06 14.36
CA TYR A 110 7.35 6.16 15.83
C TYR A 110 6.01 6.53 16.49
N ASP A 111 5.23 7.43 15.87
CA ASP A 111 3.88 7.76 16.36
C ASP A 111 2.93 6.57 16.22
N ALA A 112 3.06 5.81 15.13
CA ALA A 112 2.24 4.64 14.87
C ALA A 112 2.46 3.54 15.92
N TYR A 113 3.71 3.26 16.31
CA TYR A 113 4.01 2.31 17.38
C TYR A 113 3.57 2.80 18.77
N ARG A 114 3.76 4.09 19.09
CA ARG A 114 3.20 4.68 20.33
C ARG A 114 1.68 4.53 20.40
N PHE A 115 0.99 4.78 19.28
CA PHE A 115 -0.45 4.60 19.19
C PHE A 115 -0.87 3.15 19.42
N ALA A 116 -0.17 2.18 18.82
CA ALA A 116 -0.40 0.76 19.04
C ALA A 116 -0.21 0.34 20.51
N GLN A 117 0.70 1.00 21.23
CA GLN A 117 0.90 0.84 22.67
C GLN A 117 -0.11 1.60 23.54
N GLY A 118 -1.06 2.31 22.93
CA GLY A 118 -2.18 2.97 23.60
C GLY A 118 -2.01 4.48 23.81
N GLU A 119 -0.98 5.11 23.24
CA GLU A 119 -0.90 6.58 23.23
C GLU A 119 -1.92 7.20 22.26
N SER A 120 -2.18 8.50 22.43
CA SER A 120 -3.06 9.26 21.54
C SER A 120 -2.29 9.67 20.26
N ILE A 121 -2.98 9.64 19.11
CA ILE A 121 -2.45 10.08 17.81
C ILE A 121 -3.35 11.16 17.20
N ALA A 122 -2.76 12.11 16.46
CA ALA A 122 -3.53 13.14 15.77
C ALA A 122 -4.15 12.57 14.47
N ASN A 123 -5.45 12.79 14.27
CA ASN A 123 -6.13 12.52 13.01
C ASN A 123 -6.05 13.76 12.10
N PRO A 124 -5.80 13.60 10.79
CA PRO A 124 -5.78 14.72 9.83
C PRO A 124 -7.06 15.58 9.83
N SER A 125 -8.19 15.02 10.29
CA SER A 125 -9.47 15.73 10.44
C SER A 125 -9.55 16.64 11.69
N GLY A 126 -8.45 16.82 12.42
CA GLY A 126 -8.34 17.80 13.51
C GLY A 126 -8.79 17.32 14.89
N PHE A 127 -8.87 16.01 15.10
CA PHE A 127 -9.15 15.42 16.41
C PHE A 127 -8.12 14.34 16.77
N ASN A 128 -8.09 13.92 18.03
CA ASN A 128 -7.19 12.86 18.50
C ASN A 128 -7.90 11.51 18.54
N MET A 129 -7.19 10.45 18.16
CA MET A 129 -7.62 9.05 18.27
C MET A 129 -6.78 8.34 19.34
N GLN A 130 -7.37 7.37 20.02
CA GLN A 130 -6.67 6.51 20.98
C GLN A 130 -7.33 5.13 20.99
N LEU A 131 -6.54 4.06 21.01
CA LEU A 131 -7.06 2.70 21.15
C LEU A 131 -7.63 2.49 22.55
N SER A 132 -8.71 1.71 22.65
CA SER A 132 -9.31 1.34 23.94
C SER A 132 -8.43 0.39 24.76
N ARG A 133 -7.52 -0.32 24.08
CA ARG A 133 -6.49 -1.19 24.66
C ARG A 133 -5.28 -1.22 23.72
N PRO A 134 -4.06 -1.41 24.25
CA PRO A 134 -2.88 -1.66 23.43
C PRO A 134 -3.02 -2.94 22.58
N LEU A 135 -2.28 -3.00 21.48
CA LEU A 135 -2.16 -4.17 20.61
C LEU A 135 -0.99 -5.06 21.08
N ASP A 136 -1.06 -6.34 20.71
CA ASP A 136 -0.01 -7.32 20.98
C ASP A 136 1.09 -7.27 19.92
N PHE A 137 0.74 -6.90 18.68
CA PHE A 137 1.70 -6.72 17.59
C PHE A 137 1.28 -5.64 16.60
N TYR A 138 2.24 -5.08 15.86
CA TYR A 138 1.99 -4.01 14.89
C TYR A 138 3.05 -3.96 13.79
N ALA A 139 2.67 -3.66 12.57
CA ALA A 139 3.60 -3.42 11.46
C ALA A 139 3.22 -2.15 10.69
N VAL A 140 4.19 -1.27 10.48
CA VAL A 140 4.07 -0.18 9.51
C VAL A 140 4.36 -0.75 8.13
N THR A 141 3.45 -0.53 7.18
CA THR A 141 3.50 -1.06 5.82
C THR A 141 3.30 0.06 4.80
N ASP A 142 4.14 1.09 4.89
CA ASP A 142 4.14 2.16 3.90
C ASP A 142 4.42 1.63 2.49
N HIS A 143 3.86 2.28 1.47
CA HIS A 143 4.11 1.91 0.07
C HIS A 143 5.61 1.96 -0.27
N ALA A 144 6.17 0.84 -0.75
CA ALA A 144 7.57 0.79 -1.22
C ALA A 144 7.81 1.65 -2.47
N MET A 145 6.75 1.87 -3.27
CA MET A 145 6.82 2.76 -4.43
C MET A 145 7.02 4.21 -3.99
N PHE A 146 8.21 4.74 -4.26
CA PHE A 146 8.60 6.10 -3.87
C PHE A 146 8.41 6.36 -2.36
N LEU A 147 8.74 5.37 -1.53
CA LEU A 147 8.71 5.46 -0.07
C LEU A 147 9.39 6.75 0.41
N GLY A 148 8.65 7.58 1.16
CA GLY A 148 9.11 8.86 1.69
C GLY A 148 9.27 10.00 0.67
N LEU A 149 9.16 9.73 -0.63
CA LEU A 149 9.48 10.71 -1.68
C LEU A 149 8.54 11.91 -1.71
N VAL A 150 7.23 11.70 -1.47
CA VAL A 150 6.25 12.81 -1.46
C VAL A 150 6.57 13.77 -0.32
N ARG A 151 6.88 13.24 0.86
CA ARG A 151 7.31 14.04 2.01
C ARG A 151 8.59 14.81 1.70
N ALA A 152 9.59 14.13 1.13
CA ALA A 152 10.85 14.77 0.74
C ALA A 152 10.65 15.89 -0.29
N ALA A 153 9.81 15.67 -1.32
CA ALA A 153 9.47 16.69 -2.30
C ALA A 153 8.76 17.89 -1.66
N ALA A 154 7.84 17.64 -0.72
CA ALA A 154 7.02 18.67 -0.11
C ALA A 154 7.72 19.49 0.99
N ASP A 155 8.64 18.88 1.72
CA ASP A 155 9.38 19.53 2.80
C ASP A 155 10.57 20.32 2.24
N THR A 156 10.40 21.64 2.18
CA THR A 156 11.37 22.60 1.62
C THR A 156 12.69 22.69 2.39
N SER A 157 12.82 22.01 3.52
CA SER A 157 14.07 21.88 4.26
C SER A 157 14.99 20.76 3.72
N THR A 158 14.45 19.84 2.93
CA THR A 158 15.24 18.71 2.40
C THR A 158 16.01 19.10 1.14
N GLU A 159 17.12 18.41 0.86
CA GLU A 159 17.86 18.61 -0.39
C GLU A 159 17.02 18.21 -1.61
N PHE A 160 16.25 17.11 -1.51
CA PHE A 160 15.39 16.62 -2.59
C PHE A 160 14.32 17.64 -3.03
N SER A 161 13.82 18.46 -2.10
CA SER A 161 12.84 19.51 -2.39
C SER A 161 13.37 20.63 -3.29
N LYS A 162 14.70 20.73 -3.48
CA LYS A 162 15.34 21.74 -4.33
C LYS A 162 15.28 21.39 -5.81
N ASN A 163 14.94 20.15 -6.14
CA ASN A 163 14.70 19.75 -7.52
C ASN A 163 13.51 20.54 -8.09
N PRO A 164 13.56 21.01 -9.36
CA PRO A 164 12.42 21.67 -10.00
C PRO A 164 11.14 20.83 -9.99
N PHE A 165 11.29 19.50 -10.06
CA PHE A 165 10.20 18.53 -9.88
C PHE A 165 9.38 18.78 -8.60
N SER A 166 10.04 19.16 -7.51
CA SER A 166 9.46 19.26 -6.18
C SER A 166 8.58 20.49 -5.97
N GLU A 167 8.72 21.54 -6.80
CA GLU A 167 8.04 22.84 -6.59
C GLU A 167 6.51 22.74 -6.45
N SER A 168 5.89 21.86 -7.22
CA SER A 168 4.42 21.68 -7.20
C SER A 168 3.90 21.01 -5.92
N TYR A 169 4.79 20.39 -5.14
CA TYR A 169 4.48 19.64 -3.92
C TYR A 169 4.85 20.40 -2.64
N HIS A 170 5.58 21.52 -2.75
CA HIS A 170 6.05 22.31 -1.60
C HIS A 170 4.91 22.65 -0.64
N GLY A 171 5.11 22.32 0.63
CA GLY A 171 4.15 22.60 1.69
C GLY A 171 2.81 21.90 1.49
N LEU A 172 2.75 20.73 0.83
CA LEU A 172 1.50 20.01 0.59
C LEU A 172 0.63 19.87 1.84
N ASN A 173 1.23 19.64 3.00
CA ASN A 173 0.54 19.53 4.29
C ASN A 173 0.73 20.74 5.21
N ALA A 174 1.16 21.89 4.68
CA ALA A 174 1.15 23.14 5.42
C ALA A 174 -0.30 23.55 5.74
N PRO A 175 -0.58 24.19 6.91
CA PRO A 175 -1.94 24.53 7.33
C PRO A 175 -2.76 25.30 6.26
N GLU A 176 -2.12 26.19 5.51
CA GLU A 176 -2.73 26.96 4.42
C GLU A 176 -3.11 26.13 3.18
N ASN A 177 -2.55 24.92 3.03
CA ASN A 177 -2.82 23.99 1.93
C ASN A 177 -3.73 22.81 2.32
N MET A 178 -4.19 22.78 3.59
CA MET A 178 -5.09 21.76 4.14
C MET A 178 -6.58 22.20 4.10
N ASP A 179 -6.94 23.10 3.17
CA ASP A 179 -8.33 23.53 2.98
C ASP A 179 -9.23 22.35 2.55
N ALA A 180 -10.27 22.07 3.33
CA ALA A 180 -11.29 21.07 3.02
C ALA A 180 -12.35 21.56 2.02
N GLY A 181 -12.25 22.81 1.55
CA GLY A 181 -13.05 23.34 0.46
C GLY A 181 -12.82 22.58 -0.86
N ILE A 182 -13.83 22.62 -1.75
CA ILE A 182 -13.81 21.88 -3.02
C ILE A 182 -12.56 22.14 -3.88
N PHE A 183 -12.05 23.38 -3.88
CA PHE A 183 -10.84 23.73 -4.62
C PHE A 183 -9.57 23.14 -3.99
N GLY A 184 -9.47 23.13 -2.66
CA GLY A 184 -8.38 22.48 -1.94
C GLY A 184 -8.35 20.97 -2.20
N VAL A 185 -9.51 20.32 -2.12
CA VAL A 185 -9.67 18.89 -2.43
C VAL A 185 -9.26 18.57 -3.87
N LEU A 186 -9.77 19.33 -4.86
CA LEU A 186 -9.41 19.12 -6.26
C LEU A 186 -7.92 19.34 -6.54
N LYS A 187 -7.30 20.35 -5.91
CA LYS A 187 -5.86 20.59 -6.02
C LYS A 187 -5.07 19.40 -5.49
N ARG A 188 -5.39 18.90 -4.29
CA ARG A 188 -4.71 17.75 -3.69
C ARG A 188 -4.87 16.48 -4.51
N LEU A 189 -6.08 16.19 -4.99
CA LEU A 189 -6.33 15.06 -5.88
C LEU A 189 -5.54 15.17 -7.18
N GLY A 190 -5.46 16.37 -7.76
CA GLY A 190 -4.62 16.65 -8.91
C GLY A 190 -3.15 16.33 -8.63
N THR A 191 -2.59 16.91 -7.57
CA THR A 191 -1.21 16.68 -7.11
C THR A 191 -0.91 15.20 -6.85
N PHE A 192 -1.85 14.47 -6.22
CA PHE A 192 -1.75 13.03 -6.00
C PHE A 192 -1.71 12.26 -7.33
N SER A 193 -2.67 12.52 -8.23
CA SER A 193 -2.77 11.85 -9.53
C SER A 193 -1.56 12.11 -10.45
N SER A 194 -0.91 13.27 -10.33
CA SER A 194 0.22 13.65 -11.17
C SER A 194 1.58 13.17 -10.65
N PHE A 195 1.74 12.94 -9.34
CA PHE A 195 3.04 12.69 -8.73
C PHE A 195 3.76 11.48 -9.34
N LEU A 196 3.10 10.32 -9.40
CA LEU A 196 3.68 9.10 -9.97
C LEU A 196 4.10 9.27 -11.43
N PRO A 197 3.20 9.64 -12.36
CA PRO A 197 3.58 9.76 -13.77
C PRO A 197 4.67 10.80 -13.97
N SER A 198 4.62 11.94 -13.27
CA SER A 198 5.67 12.96 -13.35
C SER A 198 7.01 12.47 -12.81
N ALA A 199 7.04 11.76 -11.68
CA ALA A 199 8.29 11.22 -11.12
C ALA A 199 8.92 10.20 -12.08
N VAL A 200 8.11 9.30 -12.63
CA VAL A 200 8.56 8.31 -13.62
C VAL A 200 9.10 9.00 -14.89
N GLU A 201 8.36 9.98 -15.42
CA GLU A 201 8.79 10.73 -16.60
C GLU A 201 10.11 11.48 -16.35
N SER A 202 10.24 12.19 -15.23
CA SER A 202 11.47 12.92 -14.89
C SER A 202 12.67 11.99 -14.66
N ILE A 203 12.46 10.79 -14.10
CA ILE A 203 13.53 9.79 -13.97
C ILE A 203 13.94 9.24 -15.34
N GLN A 204 12.99 8.99 -16.23
CA GLN A 204 13.27 8.47 -17.58
C GLN A 204 13.93 9.51 -18.48
N SER A 205 13.56 10.79 -18.35
CA SER A 205 14.18 11.89 -19.09
C SER A 205 15.56 12.28 -18.55
N GLY A 206 15.89 11.86 -17.32
CA GLY A 206 17.12 12.22 -16.61
C GLY A 206 17.06 13.59 -15.93
N GLU A 207 15.89 14.20 -15.84
CA GLU A 207 15.67 15.42 -15.05
C GLU A 207 15.72 15.17 -13.54
N LEU A 208 15.30 13.98 -13.12
CA LEU A 208 15.39 13.52 -11.74
C LEU A 208 16.37 12.36 -11.66
N ASP A 209 17.39 12.49 -10.81
CA ASP A 209 18.40 11.46 -10.64
C ASP A 209 17.83 10.24 -9.90
N ARG A 210 18.07 9.05 -10.43
CA ARG A 210 17.54 7.80 -9.89
C ARG A 210 18.16 7.47 -8.52
N ASP A 211 19.45 7.72 -8.35
CA ASP A 211 20.15 7.43 -7.10
C ASP A 211 19.73 8.40 -5.99
N GLU A 212 19.41 9.65 -6.33
CA GLU A 212 18.81 10.60 -5.41
C GLU A 212 17.44 10.12 -4.90
N VAL A 213 16.58 9.64 -5.80
CA VAL A 213 15.28 9.06 -5.45
C VAL A 213 15.44 7.82 -4.56
N LEU A 214 16.33 6.90 -4.93
CA LEU A 214 16.64 5.73 -4.10
C LEU A 214 17.28 6.13 -2.76
N GLY A 215 18.04 7.22 -2.70
CA GLY A 215 18.56 7.78 -1.46
C GLY A 215 17.47 8.17 -0.47
N VAL A 216 16.39 8.78 -0.95
CA VAL A 216 15.20 9.07 -0.12
C VAL A 216 14.51 7.78 0.34
N VAL A 217 14.30 6.83 -0.58
CA VAL A 217 13.67 5.53 -0.28
C VAL A 217 14.47 4.77 0.79
N ARG A 218 15.79 4.66 0.63
CA ARG A 218 16.69 4.00 1.58
C ARG A 218 16.66 4.66 2.95
N THR A 219 16.63 6.00 2.99
CA THR A 219 16.55 6.75 4.25
C THR A 219 15.24 6.48 4.99
N ALA A 220 14.11 6.55 4.28
CA ALA A 220 12.79 6.29 4.87
C ALA A 220 12.61 4.82 5.27
N TRP A 221 13.14 3.88 4.47
CA TRP A 221 13.15 2.45 4.80
C TRP A 221 13.96 2.20 6.07
N ARG A 222 15.17 2.73 6.16
CA ARG A 222 16.02 2.61 7.34
C ARG A 222 15.35 3.17 8.60
N ASP A 223 14.78 4.36 8.53
CA ASP A 223 14.08 4.98 9.67
C ASP A 223 12.84 4.18 10.11
N SER A 224 12.16 3.51 9.17
CA SER A 224 11.03 2.63 9.49
C SER A 224 11.46 1.34 10.22
N ILE A 225 12.62 0.79 9.84
CA ILE A 225 13.25 -0.34 10.55
C ILE A 225 13.70 0.10 11.94
N ASP A 226 14.41 1.22 12.05
CA ASP A 226 14.90 1.75 13.32
C ASP A 226 13.72 2.03 14.28
N ALA A 227 12.58 2.51 13.77
CA ALA A 227 11.35 2.65 14.55
C ALA A 227 10.79 1.30 14.99
N ALA A 228 10.76 0.27 14.13
CA ALA A 228 10.30 -1.06 14.52
C ALA A 228 11.18 -1.63 15.64
N ASP A 229 12.50 -1.54 15.51
CA ASP A 229 13.47 -2.00 16.51
C ASP A 229 13.33 -1.25 17.83
N GLN A 230 13.18 0.08 17.79
CA GLN A 230 13.06 0.90 19.00
C GLN A 230 11.86 0.52 19.86
N PHE A 231 10.75 0.12 19.25
CA PHE A 231 9.51 -0.20 19.94
C PHE A 231 9.29 -1.70 20.17
N TYR A 232 10.19 -2.56 19.70
CA TYR A 232 10.12 -3.99 19.98
C TYR A 232 10.33 -4.25 21.48
N ASP A 233 9.33 -4.84 22.14
CA ASP A 233 9.37 -5.23 23.56
C ASP A 233 9.06 -6.73 23.68
N PRO A 234 10.10 -7.60 23.64
CA PRO A 234 9.92 -9.04 23.64
C PRO A 234 9.00 -9.54 24.77
N GLY A 235 7.94 -10.26 24.38
CA GLY A 235 6.97 -10.84 25.31
C GLY A 235 5.82 -9.89 25.72
N ASN A 236 5.89 -8.60 25.39
CA ASN A 236 4.83 -7.63 25.67
C ASN A 236 4.24 -6.99 24.41
N PHE A 237 5.08 -6.60 23.43
CA PHE A 237 4.67 -5.97 22.19
C PHE A 237 5.63 -6.30 21.04
N THR A 238 5.13 -6.94 19.98
CA THR A 238 5.94 -7.33 18.82
C THR A 238 5.76 -6.35 17.68
N THR A 239 6.86 -5.76 17.20
CA THR A 239 6.89 -4.97 15.98
C THR A 239 7.45 -5.80 14.83
N PHE A 240 7.12 -5.43 13.61
CA PHE A 240 7.72 -6.02 12.42
C PHE A 240 8.24 -4.92 11.49
N ALA A 241 9.45 -5.09 10.97
CA ALA A 241 9.85 -4.35 9.78
C ALA A 241 9.05 -4.90 8.58
N ALA A 242 8.33 -4.02 7.90
CA ALA A 242 7.44 -4.39 6.82
C ALA A 242 7.22 -3.22 5.86
N TYR A 243 6.66 -3.51 4.68
CA TYR A 243 6.29 -2.50 3.68
C TYR A 243 5.16 -3.03 2.79
N GLU A 244 4.46 -2.15 2.07
CA GLU A 244 3.49 -2.56 1.05
C GLU A 244 4.12 -2.57 -0.36
N TYR A 245 4.07 -3.72 -1.02
CA TYR A 245 4.30 -3.87 -2.46
C TYR A 245 3.01 -3.54 -3.23
N THR A 246 3.00 -2.41 -3.93
CA THR A 246 1.80 -1.79 -4.51
C THR A 246 1.71 -2.01 -6.02
N SER A 247 1.29 -3.19 -6.45
CA SER A 247 1.20 -3.54 -7.88
C SER A 247 -0.23 -3.57 -8.43
N SER A 248 -0.34 -3.50 -9.76
CA SER A 248 -1.60 -3.63 -10.48
C SER A 248 -1.41 -4.26 -11.85
N THR A 249 -2.47 -4.86 -12.39
CA THR A 249 -2.51 -5.32 -13.78
C THR A 249 -2.79 -4.18 -14.76
N ALA A 250 -2.72 -4.43 -16.07
CA ALA A 250 -2.97 -3.42 -17.10
C ALA A 250 -4.42 -2.87 -17.09
N ASP A 251 -5.38 -3.66 -16.63
CA ASP A 251 -6.77 -3.25 -16.33
C ASP A 251 -6.92 -2.65 -14.92
N MET A 252 -5.80 -2.34 -14.27
CA MET A 252 -5.72 -1.76 -12.93
C MET A 252 -6.33 -2.65 -11.82
N GLY A 253 -6.32 -3.97 -12.01
CA GLY A 253 -6.67 -4.91 -10.94
C GLY A 253 -5.64 -4.88 -9.83
N ASN A 254 -6.08 -4.68 -8.59
CA ASN A 254 -5.22 -4.65 -7.40
C ASN A 254 -4.41 -5.95 -7.22
N LEU A 255 -3.11 -5.81 -7.01
CA LEU A 255 -2.18 -6.91 -6.67
C LEU A 255 -1.25 -6.48 -5.52
N HIS A 256 -1.79 -5.87 -4.48
CA HIS A 256 -0.97 -5.39 -3.36
C HIS A 256 -0.58 -6.54 -2.42
N ARG A 257 0.55 -6.41 -1.72
CA ARG A 257 0.97 -7.30 -0.64
C ARG A 257 1.69 -6.51 0.46
N ASN A 258 1.40 -6.84 1.72
CA ASN A 258 2.28 -6.44 2.83
C ASN A 258 3.39 -7.46 2.99
N VAL A 259 4.64 -7.05 2.78
CA VAL A 259 5.82 -7.89 2.98
C VAL A 259 6.30 -7.68 4.41
N VAL A 260 6.32 -8.76 5.20
CA VAL A 260 6.66 -8.77 6.62
C VAL A 260 7.91 -9.62 6.81
N PHE A 261 8.96 -9.06 7.40
CA PHE A 261 10.21 -9.77 7.67
C PHE A 261 10.19 -10.45 9.04
N GLU A 262 10.86 -11.61 9.15
CA GLU A 262 10.98 -12.36 10.42
C GLU A 262 11.81 -11.60 11.46
N SER A 263 12.86 -10.90 11.02
CA SER A 263 13.74 -10.10 11.86
C SER A 263 14.21 -8.84 11.14
N THR A 264 14.83 -7.92 11.87
CA THR A 264 15.47 -6.71 11.33
C THR A 264 16.95 -6.90 11.01
N GLU A 265 17.49 -8.09 11.26
CA GLU A 265 18.88 -8.40 10.96
C GLU A 265 19.08 -8.59 9.45
N ASN A 266 20.07 -7.90 8.89
CA ASN A 266 20.50 -8.06 7.49
C ASN A 266 19.39 -7.83 6.45
N LEU A 267 18.42 -6.96 6.74
CA LEU A 267 17.36 -6.60 5.79
C LEU A 267 17.91 -6.03 4.47
N PRO A 268 17.15 -6.14 3.36
CA PRO A 268 17.55 -5.57 2.07
C PRO A 268 17.77 -4.05 2.19
N ARG A 269 18.73 -3.54 1.42
CA ARG A 269 19.10 -2.12 1.39
C ARG A 269 17.92 -1.21 1.07
N GLU A 270 17.02 -1.68 0.24
CA GLU A 270 15.77 -1.02 -0.15
C GLU A 270 14.67 -2.06 -0.42
N PRO A 271 13.39 -1.69 -0.27
CA PRO A 271 12.28 -2.61 -0.52
C PRO A 271 12.04 -2.83 -2.01
N PHE A 272 11.64 -4.06 -2.37
CA PHE A 272 11.18 -4.35 -3.72
C PHE A 272 9.83 -3.69 -3.98
N SER A 273 9.76 -2.87 -5.03
CA SER A 273 8.58 -2.06 -5.37
C SER A 273 8.06 -2.35 -6.77
N ARG A 274 6.90 -1.81 -7.12
CA ARG A 274 6.32 -1.92 -8.47
C ARG A 274 7.25 -1.44 -9.59
N PHE A 275 8.19 -0.57 -9.25
CA PHE A 275 9.15 0.02 -10.18
C PHE A 275 10.39 -0.87 -10.43
N HIS A 276 10.49 -1.98 -9.69
CA HIS A 276 11.37 -3.11 -10.00
C HIS A 276 10.64 -4.12 -10.90
N SER A 277 9.43 -4.52 -10.50
CA SER A 277 8.50 -5.28 -11.34
C SER A 277 7.08 -5.15 -10.82
N ILE A 278 6.10 -5.19 -11.74
CA ILE A 278 4.67 -5.30 -11.41
C ILE A 278 4.21 -6.76 -11.25
N ASN A 279 5.05 -7.74 -11.57
CA ASN A 279 4.73 -9.15 -11.45
C ASN A 279 4.98 -9.63 -10.00
N PRO A 280 3.96 -10.13 -9.28
CA PRO A 280 4.14 -10.71 -7.94
C PRO A 280 5.09 -11.90 -7.90
N GLU A 281 5.25 -12.65 -9.00
CA GLU A 281 6.19 -13.77 -9.07
C GLU A 281 7.65 -13.29 -9.01
N ASP A 282 7.95 -12.10 -9.55
CA ASP A 282 9.29 -11.50 -9.43
C ASP A 282 9.56 -11.05 -7.99
N LEU A 283 8.54 -10.57 -7.27
CA LEU A 283 8.64 -10.31 -5.83
C LEU A 283 8.95 -11.62 -5.07
N TRP A 284 8.26 -12.71 -5.38
CA TRP A 284 8.51 -14.01 -4.73
C TRP A 284 9.92 -14.54 -5.02
N GLN A 285 10.40 -14.37 -6.25
CA GLN A 285 11.77 -14.73 -6.60
C GLN A 285 12.79 -13.88 -5.81
N TRP A 286 12.56 -12.57 -5.70
CA TRP A 286 13.39 -11.69 -4.89
C TRP A 286 13.39 -12.08 -3.40
N MET A 287 12.25 -12.46 -2.84
CA MET A 287 12.14 -13.00 -1.48
C MET A 287 12.92 -14.31 -1.32
N ASP A 288 12.85 -15.21 -2.31
CA ASP A 288 13.62 -16.46 -2.29
C ASP A 288 15.15 -16.21 -2.37
N ASP A 289 15.58 -15.23 -3.15
CA ASP A 289 16.98 -14.84 -3.25
C ASP A 289 17.50 -14.21 -1.94
N LEU A 290 16.66 -13.43 -1.25
CA LEU A 290 16.93 -12.91 0.09
C LEU A 290 16.98 -14.01 1.15
N ARG A 291 16.06 -14.97 1.08
CA ARG A 291 16.03 -16.16 1.94
C ARG A 291 17.31 -16.99 1.81
N ALA A 292 17.87 -17.10 0.60
CA ALA A 292 19.17 -17.74 0.38
C ALA A 292 20.35 -17.00 1.06
N LYS A 293 20.15 -15.74 1.46
CA LYS A 293 21.11 -14.94 2.24
C LYS A 293 20.76 -14.84 3.73
N GLY A 294 19.76 -15.60 4.19
CA GLY A 294 19.34 -15.63 5.60
C GLY A 294 18.29 -14.59 5.98
N VAL A 295 17.63 -13.94 5.01
CA VAL A 295 16.57 -12.96 5.26
C VAL A 295 15.22 -13.63 4.98
N GLU A 296 14.48 -13.94 6.03
CA GLU A 296 13.18 -14.61 5.95
C GLU A 296 12.02 -13.61 5.96
N SER A 297 10.99 -13.87 5.17
CA SER A 297 9.82 -13.00 5.03
C SER A 297 8.61 -13.73 4.46
N LEU A 298 7.43 -13.14 4.67
CA LEU A 298 6.19 -13.52 4.00
C LEU A 298 5.54 -12.29 3.38
N ALA A 299 4.66 -12.52 2.42
CA ALA A 299 3.83 -11.52 1.76
C ALA A 299 2.35 -11.83 2.03
N ILE A 300 1.60 -10.84 2.49
CA ILE A 300 0.17 -10.96 2.77
C ILE A 300 -0.59 -10.24 1.64
N PRO A 301 -1.11 -10.95 0.63
CA PRO A 301 -2.03 -10.36 -0.32
C PRO A 301 -3.26 -9.78 0.39
N HIS A 302 -3.71 -8.63 -0.08
CA HIS A 302 -4.87 -7.93 0.46
C HIS A 302 -5.71 -7.29 -0.64
N ASN A 303 -6.93 -6.88 -0.30
CA ASN A 303 -7.89 -6.26 -1.23
C ASN A 303 -8.16 -7.07 -2.51
N SER A 304 -8.34 -8.38 -2.35
CA SER A 304 -8.63 -9.28 -3.48
C SER A 304 -9.95 -8.99 -4.17
N ASN A 305 -10.91 -8.41 -3.46
CA ASN A 305 -12.13 -7.84 -4.02
C ASN A 305 -11.85 -6.78 -5.09
N GLY A 306 -10.80 -5.96 -4.91
CA GLY A 306 -10.37 -4.95 -5.88
C GLY A 306 -9.51 -5.47 -7.02
N SER A 307 -9.22 -6.78 -7.06
CA SER A 307 -8.29 -7.36 -8.03
C SER A 307 -8.87 -7.58 -9.42
N ASN A 308 -10.18 -7.42 -9.63
CA ASN A 308 -10.85 -7.84 -10.87
C ASN A 308 -10.61 -9.32 -11.23
N GLY A 309 -10.50 -10.19 -10.20
CA GLY A 309 -10.22 -11.62 -10.36
C GLY A 309 -8.77 -11.95 -10.71
N GLN A 310 -7.85 -10.98 -10.68
CA GLN A 310 -6.45 -11.17 -11.09
C GLN A 310 -5.63 -11.93 -10.04
N MET A 311 -5.93 -11.78 -8.75
CA MET A 311 -5.12 -12.33 -7.65
C MET A 311 -5.23 -13.85 -7.48
N PHE A 312 -6.35 -14.44 -7.89
CA PHE A 312 -6.62 -15.87 -7.78
C PHE A 312 -6.93 -16.52 -9.13
N LYS A 313 -6.24 -16.08 -10.18
CA LYS A 313 -6.30 -16.72 -11.49
C LYS A 313 -5.81 -18.17 -11.43
N LEU A 314 -6.29 -18.96 -12.38
CA LEU A 314 -5.88 -20.36 -12.58
C LEU A 314 -4.69 -20.51 -13.54
N VAL A 315 -4.00 -19.40 -13.81
CA VAL A 315 -2.82 -19.31 -14.66
C VAL A 315 -1.82 -18.37 -13.99
N ASP A 316 -0.55 -18.54 -14.32
CA ASP A 316 0.52 -17.66 -13.85
C ASP A 316 0.51 -16.30 -14.58
N TRP A 317 1.48 -15.45 -14.27
CA TRP A 317 1.64 -14.15 -14.91
C TRP A 317 1.85 -14.24 -16.43
N ALA A 318 2.57 -15.28 -16.89
CA ALA A 318 2.80 -15.58 -18.30
C ALA A 318 1.57 -16.15 -19.02
N LYS A 319 0.51 -16.47 -18.27
CA LYS A 319 -0.75 -17.13 -18.69
C LYS A 319 -0.62 -18.62 -18.94
N ASP A 320 0.45 -19.24 -18.47
CA ASP A 320 0.62 -20.68 -18.50
C ASP A 320 -0.16 -21.32 -17.33
N PRO A 321 -0.62 -22.58 -17.49
CA PRO A 321 -1.28 -23.31 -16.40
C PRO A 321 -0.35 -23.44 -15.18
N LEU A 322 -0.91 -23.25 -13.98
CA LEU A 322 -0.15 -23.39 -12.74
C LEU A 322 0.47 -24.78 -12.61
N ASP A 323 1.73 -24.83 -12.18
CA ASP A 323 2.48 -26.05 -11.94
C ASP A 323 2.89 -26.21 -10.45
N ASP A 324 3.62 -27.29 -10.17
CA ASP A 324 4.09 -27.61 -8.82
C ASP A 324 5.14 -26.61 -8.31
N ASP A 325 5.87 -25.94 -9.21
CA ASP A 325 6.89 -24.94 -8.84
C ASP A 325 6.23 -23.64 -8.41
N TYR A 326 5.29 -23.13 -9.20
CA TYR A 326 4.43 -22.00 -8.84
C TYR A 326 3.75 -22.23 -7.49
N THR A 327 3.11 -23.38 -7.33
CA THR A 327 2.33 -23.69 -6.11
C THR A 327 3.24 -23.70 -4.88
N ARG A 328 4.43 -24.30 -4.98
CA ARG A 328 5.40 -24.33 -3.87
C ARG A 328 5.96 -22.95 -3.55
N GLN A 329 6.26 -22.15 -4.56
CA GLN A 329 6.77 -20.79 -4.37
C GLN A 329 5.70 -19.89 -3.72
N ARG A 330 4.47 -19.92 -4.21
CA ARG A 330 3.37 -19.15 -3.64
C ARG A 330 3.03 -19.59 -2.22
N LEU A 331 2.93 -20.89 -1.94
CA LEU A 331 2.63 -21.37 -0.58
C LEU A 331 3.69 -20.95 0.45
N ARG A 332 4.96 -20.85 0.03
CA ARG A 332 6.04 -20.39 0.89
C ARG A 332 5.99 -18.88 1.12
N ASN A 333 5.74 -18.09 0.07
CA ASN A 333 5.81 -16.63 0.15
C ASN A 333 4.47 -15.98 0.55
N GLU A 334 3.31 -16.54 0.18
CA GLU A 334 1.96 -16.04 0.50
C GLU A 334 1.11 -17.09 1.24
N PRO A 335 1.47 -17.49 2.48
CA PRO A 335 0.76 -18.53 3.22
C PRO A 335 -0.60 -18.09 3.78
N ILE A 336 -0.85 -16.79 3.87
CA ILE A 336 -2.06 -16.18 4.43
C ILE A 336 -2.55 -15.04 3.53
N VAL A 337 -3.84 -14.69 3.63
CA VAL A 337 -4.47 -13.61 2.87
C VAL A 337 -5.34 -12.77 3.81
N GLU A 338 -5.32 -11.45 3.61
CA GLU A 338 -6.27 -10.54 4.27
C GLU A 338 -7.65 -10.65 3.61
N ILE A 339 -8.65 -11.03 4.41
CA ILE A 339 -10.01 -11.26 3.93
C ILE A 339 -10.93 -10.04 4.07
N THR A 340 -10.60 -9.07 4.95
CA THR A 340 -11.44 -7.89 5.21
C THR A 340 -10.57 -6.71 5.60
N GLN A 341 -10.87 -5.53 5.04
CA GLN A 341 -10.15 -4.28 5.24
C GLN A 341 -11.11 -3.08 5.14
N ILE A 342 -10.66 -1.84 5.40
CA ILE A 342 -11.49 -0.63 5.21
C ILE A 342 -12.01 -0.46 3.77
N LYS A 343 -11.34 -1.08 2.79
CA LYS A 343 -11.70 -1.13 1.38
C LYS A 343 -12.44 -2.44 1.03
N GLY A 344 -13.16 -2.99 2.01
CA GLY A 344 -14.16 -4.04 1.85
C GLY A 344 -13.69 -5.48 2.12
N THR A 345 -14.64 -6.42 2.04
CA THR A 345 -14.37 -7.86 2.22
C THR A 345 -14.11 -8.58 0.90
N SER A 346 -13.25 -9.61 0.96
CA SER A 346 -12.78 -10.42 -0.16
C SER A 346 -13.18 -11.90 -0.07
N GLU A 347 -13.72 -12.36 1.06
CA GLU A 347 -13.95 -13.80 1.32
C GLU A 347 -15.26 -14.31 0.70
N THR A 348 -16.33 -13.52 0.77
CA THR A 348 -17.69 -13.99 0.48
C THR A 348 -18.54 -12.91 -0.20
N HIS A 349 -19.65 -13.34 -0.78
CA HIS A 349 -20.64 -12.48 -1.45
C HIS A 349 -22.01 -13.16 -1.36
N PRO A 350 -23.16 -12.44 -1.33
CA PRO A 350 -24.48 -13.07 -1.24
C PRO A 350 -24.80 -14.02 -2.40
N VAL A 351 -24.18 -13.80 -3.56
CA VAL A 351 -24.27 -14.70 -4.73
C VAL A 351 -23.62 -16.07 -4.46
N LEU A 352 -22.56 -16.12 -3.65
CA LEU A 352 -21.86 -17.35 -3.29
C LEU A 352 -22.46 -17.99 -2.02
N SER A 353 -22.79 -17.17 -1.03
CA SER A 353 -23.19 -17.58 0.31
C SER A 353 -24.60 -17.08 0.66
N SER A 354 -25.59 -17.42 -0.18
CA SER A 354 -26.99 -16.92 -0.07
C SER A 354 -27.74 -17.19 1.24
N ARG A 355 -27.17 -17.99 2.16
CA ARG A 355 -27.75 -18.28 3.48
C ARG A 355 -26.96 -17.67 4.64
N ASP A 356 -25.84 -17.02 4.35
CA ASP A 356 -25.03 -16.32 5.33
C ASP A 356 -25.52 -14.87 5.43
N GLU A 357 -26.04 -14.52 6.61
CA GLU A 357 -26.59 -13.19 6.91
C GLU A 357 -25.50 -12.09 6.88
N TRP A 358 -24.23 -12.46 6.93
CA TRP A 358 -23.07 -11.54 6.88
C TRP A 358 -22.41 -11.50 5.51
N ALA A 359 -22.93 -12.23 4.51
CA ALA A 359 -22.31 -12.29 3.19
C ALA A 359 -22.27 -10.94 2.46
N SER A 360 -23.09 -9.97 2.88
CA SER A 360 -23.12 -8.60 2.34
C SER A 360 -22.35 -7.58 3.19
N PHE A 361 -21.58 -8.02 4.19
CA PHE A 361 -20.83 -7.13 5.08
C PHE A 361 -19.71 -6.40 4.31
N GLU A 362 -19.68 -5.06 4.38
CA GLU A 362 -18.64 -4.20 3.79
C GLU A 362 -18.26 -4.57 2.35
N ILE A 363 -19.26 -4.84 1.51
CA ILE A 363 -19.04 -5.05 0.08
C ILE A 363 -18.74 -3.70 -0.58
N MET A 364 -17.59 -3.62 -1.23
CA MET A 364 -17.20 -2.43 -2.00
C MET A 364 -17.66 -2.57 -3.45
N PRO A 365 -18.44 -1.60 -3.99
CA PRO A 365 -18.95 -1.67 -5.35
C PRO A 365 -17.97 -1.09 -6.39
N TYR A 366 -16.81 -0.61 -5.93
CA TYR A 366 -15.80 0.06 -6.74
C TYR A 366 -14.45 -0.66 -6.62
N ARG A 367 -13.61 -0.52 -7.64
CA ARG A 367 -12.24 -1.01 -7.57
C ARG A 367 -11.38 -0.12 -6.68
N VAL A 368 -10.35 -0.72 -6.13
CA VAL A 368 -9.37 -0.05 -5.27
C VAL A 368 -8.24 0.48 -6.15
N ALA A 369 -7.82 1.73 -5.93
CA ALA A 369 -6.67 2.36 -6.59
C ALA A 369 -6.77 2.46 -8.13
N THR A 370 -8.00 2.60 -8.64
CA THR A 370 -8.27 2.89 -10.06
C THR A 370 -9.04 4.19 -10.16
N ASP A 371 -8.70 5.06 -11.12
CA ASP A 371 -9.47 6.29 -11.45
C ASP A 371 -10.87 5.97 -12.07
N ALA A 372 -11.45 4.81 -11.75
CA ALA A 372 -12.62 4.21 -12.40
C ALA A 372 -13.72 3.86 -11.39
#